data_AF-A0ABD3UXQ7-F1
#
_entry.id   AF-A0ABD3UXQ7-F1
#
_cell.length_a   1.000
_cell.length_b   1.000
_cell.length_c   1.000
_cell.angle_alpha   90.00
_cell.angle_beta   90.00
_cell.angle_gamma   90.00
#
_symmetry.space_group_name_H-M   'P 1'
#
loop_
_entity.id
_entity.type
_entity.pdbx_description
1 polymer ?
#
loop_
_entity_poly.entity_id
_entity_poly.type
_entity_poly.pdbx_seq_one_letter_code
_entity_poly.pdbx_strand_id
1 'polypeptide(L)'
;SSETIGVCIVGSRVSVIQAGDYIKTVLLATHELGHNLGADHDGEGRSKDCSPADMFIMTPVVNKTGPDNRYTRNAWLFSSCSLQSFWSILSFKHCVKSQGNVFDEKEWNTYAAKEPGEVYSLNEQCHHINGKYSKYCGKVLRDVCHLMRCTDPKTGTCMPDYFSAARGTVCGQNMVCMEGMCIFSAGSKTWISGLTKQINVKECRSR
;
A
#
# COMPACT_ATOMS: atom_id res chain seq x y z
N SER A 1 -8.03 13.39 -18.89
CA SER A 1 -8.69 12.40 -18.01
C SER A 1 -9.44 13.17 -16.93
N SER A 2 -10.72 13.44 -17.12
CA SER A 2 -11.53 14.33 -16.26
C SER A 2 -12.69 13.61 -15.54
N GLU A 3 -12.53 12.32 -15.25
CA GLU A 3 -13.52 11.47 -14.58
C GLU A 3 -12.95 10.78 -13.33
N THR A 4 -12.21 11.49 -12.49
CA THR A 4 -11.55 10.83 -11.34
C THR A 4 -12.48 10.63 -10.14
N ILE A 5 -13.47 11.50 -9.89
CA ILE A 5 -14.21 11.49 -8.61
C ILE A 5 -15.50 10.65 -8.66
N GLY A 6 -15.40 9.36 -8.31
CA GLY A 6 -16.49 8.40 -8.43
C GLY A 6 -17.26 8.05 -7.15
N VAL A 7 -16.68 8.29 -5.96
CA VAL A 7 -17.03 7.54 -4.73
C VAL A 7 -18.50 7.59 -4.29
N CYS A 8 -19.20 8.68 -4.62
CA CYS A 8 -20.63 8.85 -4.33
C CYS A 8 -21.50 9.10 -5.58
N ILE A 9 -21.00 8.73 -6.75
CA ILE A 9 -21.73 8.88 -8.02
C ILE A 9 -22.15 7.48 -8.50
N VAL A 10 -23.46 7.27 -8.61
CA VAL A 10 -24.01 6.02 -9.14
C VAL A 10 -23.55 5.86 -10.59
N GLY A 11 -22.95 4.71 -10.91
CA GLY A 11 -22.37 4.42 -12.22
C GLY A 11 -20.87 4.70 -12.34
N SER A 12 -20.27 5.46 -11.42
CA SER A 12 -18.82 5.83 -11.47
C SER A 12 -18.04 5.46 -10.20
N ARG A 13 -18.70 4.87 -9.19
CA ARG A 13 -18.08 4.33 -7.95
C ARG A 13 -17.34 3.00 -8.17
N VAL A 14 -16.52 2.92 -9.20
CA VAL A 14 -15.76 1.72 -9.59
C VAL A 14 -14.32 2.12 -9.86
N SER A 15 -13.39 1.25 -9.44
CA SER A 15 -11.98 1.30 -9.81
C SER A 15 -11.64 -0.04 -10.46
N VAL A 16 -10.92 -0.01 -11.58
CA VAL A 16 -10.48 -1.23 -12.30
C VAL A 16 -8.97 -1.28 -12.25
N ILE A 17 -8.44 -2.43 -11.83
CA ILE A 17 -7.00 -2.68 -11.79
C ILE A 17 -6.65 -3.92 -12.58
N GLN A 18 -5.50 -3.88 -13.25
CA GLN A 18 -4.89 -5.07 -13.80
C GLN A 18 -4.02 -5.70 -12.73
N ALA A 19 -4.39 -6.91 -12.29
CA ALA A 19 -3.58 -7.67 -11.35
C ALA A 19 -2.26 -8.10 -12.03
N GLY A 20 -1.15 -7.74 -11.40
CA GLY A 20 0.19 -8.16 -11.77
C GLY A 20 0.83 -8.92 -10.62
N ASP A 21 1.92 -8.40 -10.08
CA ASP A 21 2.50 -8.89 -8.83
C ASP A 21 1.64 -8.47 -7.62
N TYR A 22 1.66 -9.27 -6.56
CA TYR A 22 0.77 -9.10 -5.40
C TYR A 22 0.87 -7.70 -4.76
N ILE A 23 2.08 -7.19 -4.51
CA ILE A 23 2.26 -5.90 -3.81
C ILE A 23 1.99 -4.71 -4.73
N LYS A 24 2.39 -4.70 -6.00
CA LYS A 24 2.01 -3.57 -6.86
C LYS A 24 0.52 -3.59 -7.17
N THR A 25 -0.14 -4.76 -7.16
CA THR A 25 -1.60 -4.83 -7.28
C THR A 25 -2.29 -4.10 -6.12
N VAL A 26 -1.82 -4.28 -4.88
CA VAL A 26 -2.36 -3.54 -3.72
C VAL A 26 -2.07 -2.04 -3.82
N LEU A 27 -0.86 -1.66 -4.23
CA LEU A 27 -0.49 -0.24 -4.41
C LEU A 27 -1.31 0.42 -5.53
N LEU A 28 -1.51 -0.28 -6.65
CA LEU A 28 -2.32 0.18 -7.77
C LEU A 28 -3.80 0.28 -7.38
N ALA A 29 -4.34 -0.71 -6.67
CA ALA A 29 -5.70 -0.62 -6.12
C ALA A 29 -5.85 0.62 -5.22
N THR A 30 -4.85 0.89 -4.38
CA THR A 30 -4.83 2.06 -3.50
C THR A 30 -4.74 3.37 -4.31
N HIS A 31 -3.96 3.39 -5.39
CA HIS A 31 -3.85 4.51 -6.32
C HIS A 31 -5.19 4.82 -7.02
N GLU A 32 -5.83 3.81 -7.60
CA GLU A 32 -7.12 3.97 -8.28
C GLU A 32 -8.26 4.34 -7.31
N LEU A 33 -8.19 3.86 -6.07
CA LEU A 33 -9.08 4.31 -5.00
C LEU A 33 -8.82 5.79 -4.65
N GLY A 34 -7.54 6.21 -4.63
CA GLY A 34 -7.16 7.61 -4.46
C GLY A 34 -7.79 8.52 -5.53
N HIS A 35 -7.75 8.10 -6.80
CA HIS A 35 -8.50 8.81 -7.84
C HIS A 35 -10.00 8.88 -7.54
N ASN A 36 -10.61 7.75 -7.18
CA ASN A 36 -12.05 7.68 -6.87
C ASN A 36 -12.48 8.60 -5.72
N LEU A 37 -11.58 8.80 -4.73
CA LEU A 37 -11.70 9.75 -3.62
C LEU A 37 -11.34 11.20 -3.99
N GLY A 38 -10.90 11.40 -5.22
CA GLY A 38 -10.71 12.68 -5.87
C GLY A 38 -9.32 13.27 -5.74
N ALA A 39 -8.27 12.47 -5.57
CA ALA A 39 -6.90 12.93 -5.78
C ALA A 39 -6.53 12.93 -7.27
N ASP A 40 -5.80 13.96 -7.69
CA ASP A 40 -5.08 13.98 -8.97
C ASP A 40 -3.67 13.39 -8.75
N HIS A 41 -2.97 13.03 -9.82
CA HIS A 41 -1.57 12.63 -9.69
C HIS A 41 -0.73 13.74 -9.03
N ASP A 42 0.26 13.37 -8.24
CA ASP A 42 1.23 14.34 -7.72
C ASP A 42 1.96 15.01 -8.90
N GLY A 43 1.99 16.36 -8.89
CA GLY A 43 2.54 17.17 -9.97
C GLY A 43 1.49 17.63 -10.99
N GLU A 44 0.24 17.19 -10.89
CA GLU A 44 -0.83 17.50 -11.83
C GLU A 44 -2.04 18.14 -11.13
N GLY A 45 -2.80 18.95 -11.87
CA GLY A 45 -4.10 19.47 -11.42
C GLY A 45 -4.06 20.16 -10.04
N ARG A 46 -4.88 19.66 -9.10
CA ARG A 46 -4.94 20.13 -7.71
C ARG A 46 -3.74 19.69 -6.85
N SER A 47 -2.93 18.76 -7.36
CA SER A 47 -1.75 18.22 -6.69
C SER A 47 -0.43 18.77 -7.29
N LYS A 48 -0.47 19.85 -8.06
CA LYS A 48 0.71 20.48 -8.69
C LYS A 48 1.83 20.87 -7.72
N ASP A 49 1.51 21.13 -6.45
CA ASP A 49 2.48 21.57 -5.44
C ASP A 49 3.21 20.38 -4.77
N CYS A 50 2.78 19.14 -5.04
CA CYS A 50 3.45 17.92 -4.59
C CYS A 50 4.27 17.34 -5.74
N SER A 51 5.56 17.08 -5.52
CA SER A 51 6.44 16.61 -6.59
C SER A 51 6.18 15.13 -6.92
N PRO A 52 6.03 14.74 -8.20
CA PRO A 52 5.94 13.33 -8.59
C PRO A 52 7.22 12.56 -8.23
N ALA A 53 8.36 13.24 -8.12
CA ALA A 53 9.65 12.65 -7.77
C ALA A 53 9.73 12.21 -6.30
N ASP A 54 8.80 12.64 -5.44
CA ASP A 54 8.72 12.19 -4.05
C ASP A 54 8.08 10.80 -3.92
N MET A 55 7.50 10.25 -5.01
CA MET A 55 7.07 8.86 -5.12
C MET A 55 6.03 8.41 -4.06
N PHE A 56 5.14 9.32 -3.66
CA PHE A 56 3.93 8.98 -2.90
C PHE A 56 2.96 8.14 -3.73
N ILE A 57 1.94 7.53 -3.11
CA ILE A 57 1.01 6.61 -3.78
C ILE A 57 0.42 7.19 -5.08
N MET A 58 0.12 8.49 -5.14
CA MET A 58 -0.46 9.15 -6.32
C MET A 58 0.58 9.64 -7.34
N THR A 59 1.83 9.23 -7.25
CA THR A 59 2.82 9.51 -8.30
C THR A 59 2.35 8.91 -9.64
N PRO A 60 2.51 9.60 -10.78
CA PRO A 60 2.11 9.08 -12.09
C PRO A 60 3.07 8.01 -12.64
N VAL A 61 4.18 7.76 -11.95
CA VAL A 61 5.20 6.78 -12.35
C VAL A 61 5.19 5.58 -11.42
N VAL A 62 5.33 4.37 -11.96
CA VAL A 62 5.42 3.17 -11.12
C VAL A 62 6.65 3.27 -10.23
N ASN A 63 6.44 3.33 -8.90
CA ASN A 63 7.52 3.38 -7.94
C ASN A 63 8.40 2.12 -8.08
N LYS A 64 9.65 2.32 -8.49
CA LYS A 64 10.62 1.23 -8.61
C LYS A 64 11.28 1.02 -7.25
N THR A 65 11.05 -0.14 -6.67
CA THR A 65 11.86 -0.66 -5.57
C THR A 65 13.29 -0.89 -6.05
N GLY A 66 14.28 -0.60 -5.20
CA GLY A 66 15.68 -0.69 -5.55
C GLY A 66 16.58 -0.02 -4.50
N PRO A 67 17.90 -0.30 -4.55
CA PRO A 67 18.84 0.13 -3.51
C PRO A 67 18.98 1.66 -3.40
N ASP A 68 18.70 2.37 -4.49
CA ASP A 68 18.73 3.84 -4.54
C ASP A 68 17.37 4.49 -4.18
N ASN A 69 16.37 3.71 -3.78
CA ASN A 69 15.04 4.23 -3.50
C ASN A 69 14.99 4.96 -2.14
N ARG A 70 15.39 6.24 -2.17
CA ARG A 70 15.33 7.17 -1.02
C ARG A 70 13.91 7.42 -0.51
N TYR A 71 12.89 7.08 -1.28
CA TYR A 71 11.48 7.33 -1.01
C TYR A 71 10.70 6.04 -0.73
N THR A 72 11.39 4.98 -0.30
CA THR A 72 10.80 3.66 0.01
C THR A 72 9.57 3.77 0.90
N ARG A 73 9.56 4.68 1.89
CA ARG A 73 8.38 4.92 2.75
C ARG A 73 7.25 5.66 2.07
N ASN A 74 7.54 6.60 1.18
CA ASN A 74 6.52 7.41 0.52
C ASN A 74 5.60 6.54 -0.34
N ALA A 75 6.12 5.44 -0.89
CA ALA A 75 5.34 4.42 -1.59
C ALA A 75 4.13 3.87 -0.80
N TRP A 76 4.13 4.03 0.52
CA TRP A 76 3.09 3.56 1.44
C TRP A 76 2.20 4.68 1.97
N LEU A 77 2.40 5.91 1.51
CA LEU A 77 1.75 7.11 2.02
C LEU A 77 1.13 7.93 0.88
N PHE A 78 0.06 8.65 1.20
CA PHE A 78 -0.47 9.71 0.34
C PHE A 78 0.28 11.01 0.60
N SER A 79 0.51 11.80 -0.45
CA SER A 79 1.08 13.15 -0.33
C SER A 79 0.13 14.09 0.43
N SER A 80 0.65 15.23 0.90
CA SER A 80 -0.20 16.26 1.50
C SER A 80 -1.28 16.78 0.55
N CYS A 81 -1.01 16.83 -0.76
CA CYS A 81 -1.98 17.26 -1.76
C CYS A 81 -3.11 16.26 -1.96
N SER A 82 -2.78 14.96 -1.97
CA SER A 82 -3.76 13.88 -2.00
C SER A 82 -4.68 13.94 -0.78
N LEU A 83 -4.10 14.09 0.42
CA LEU A 83 -4.86 14.21 1.67
C LEU A 83 -5.79 15.44 1.64
N GLN A 84 -5.32 16.61 1.19
CA GLN A 84 -6.17 17.80 1.06
C GLN A 84 -7.34 17.58 0.09
N SER A 85 -7.10 16.88 -1.01
CA SER A 85 -8.15 16.52 -1.97
C SER A 85 -9.19 15.59 -1.35
N PHE A 86 -8.76 14.56 -0.62
CA PHE A 86 -9.67 13.66 0.10
C PHE A 86 -10.51 14.42 1.12
N TRP A 87 -9.90 15.30 1.92
CA TRP A 87 -10.62 16.14 2.87
C TRP A 87 -11.68 17.01 2.19
N SER A 88 -11.32 17.67 1.09
CA SER A 88 -12.24 18.51 0.33
C SER A 88 -13.44 17.72 -0.21
N ILE A 89 -13.22 16.53 -0.75
CA ILE A 89 -14.30 15.71 -1.31
C ILE A 89 -15.14 15.06 -0.22
N LEU A 90 -14.53 14.41 0.77
CA LEU A 90 -15.26 13.58 1.74
C LEU A 90 -16.03 14.42 2.78
N SER A 91 -15.57 15.64 3.10
CA SER A 91 -16.23 16.51 4.09
C SER A 91 -17.72 16.74 3.78
N PHE A 92 -18.09 16.79 2.50
CA PHE A 92 -19.45 17.09 2.04
C PHE A 92 -20.24 15.87 1.57
N LYS A 93 -19.64 14.67 1.55
CA LYS A 93 -20.29 13.48 0.99
C LYS A 93 -20.91 12.62 2.09
N HIS A 94 -22.23 12.48 2.07
CA HIS A 94 -22.97 11.68 3.05
C HIS A 94 -22.85 10.16 2.82
N CYS A 95 -22.55 9.72 1.60
CA CYS A 95 -22.56 8.30 1.24
C CYS A 95 -21.48 7.45 1.94
N VAL A 96 -20.42 8.10 2.43
CA VAL A 96 -19.31 7.48 3.19
C VAL A 96 -19.42 7.69 4.70
N LYS A 97 -20.44 8.41 5.18
CA LYS A 97 -20.63 8.76 6.61
C LYS A 97 -21.46 7.74 7.37
N SER A 98 -22.30 6.96 6.70
CA SER A 98 -23.05 5.88 7.34
C SER A 98 -22.15 4.67 7.57
N GLN A 99 -22.21 4.08 8.77
CA GLN A 99 -21.71 2.72 8.96
C GLN A 99 -22.46 1.80 7.98
N GLY A 100 -21.71 1.03 7.19
CA GLY A 100 -22.32 0.10 6.25
C GLY A 100 -23.18 -0.91 6.99
N ASN A 101 -24.39 -1.18 6.49
CA ASN A 101 -25.28 -2.22 7.03
C ASN A 101 -24.75 -3.66 6.82
N VAL A 102 -23.53 -3.81 6.28
CA VAL A 102 -22.92 -5.06 5.80
C VAL A 102 -21.51 -5.25 6.38
N PHE A 103 -21.22 -4.65 7.53
CA PHE A 103 -19.94 -4.91 8.21
C PHE A 103 -19.99 -6.29 8.86
N ASP A 104 -19.35 -7.28 8.22
CA ASP A 104 -19.10 -8.58 8.84
C ASP A 104 -17.85 -8.48 9.74
N GLU A 105 -18.10 -8.27 11.02
CA GLU A 105 -17.04 -8.18 12.04
C GLU A 105 -16.20 -9.45 12.12
N LYS A 106 -16.80 -10.63 11.89
CA LYS A 106 -16.09 -11.91 11.93
C LYS A 106 -15.15 -12.04 10.74
N GLU A 107 -15.62 -11.68 9.54
CA GLU A 107 -14.79 -11.62 8.34
C GLU A 107 -13.62 -10.64 8.53
N TRP A 108 -13.93 -9.41 8.98
CA TRP A 108 -12.91 -8.40 9.26
C TRP A 108 -11.87 -8.91 10.25
N ASN A 109 -12.28 -9.43 11.39
CA ASN A 109 -11.36 -9.95 12.40
C ASN A 109 -10.55 -11.14 11.87
N THR A 110 -11.11 -11.95 10.98
CA THR A 110 -10.40 -13.09 10.37
C THR A 110 -9.27 -12.61 9.47
N TYR A 111 -9.53 -11.64 8.58
CA TYR A 111 -8.55 -11.17 7.61
C TYR A 111 -7.62 -10.07 8.16
N ALA A 112 -8.03 -9.32 9.18
CA ALA A 112 -7.23 -8.28 9.82
C ALA A 112 -6.40 -8.79 11.02
N ALA A 113 -6.58 -10.04 11.45
CA ALA A 113 -5.85 -10.60 12.59
C ALA A 113 -4.35 -10.77 12.36
N LYS A 114 -3.93 -10.90 11.10
CA LYS A 114 -2.53 -11.12 10.72
C LYS A 114 -2.14 -10.22 9.58
N GLU A 115 -0.94 -9.69 9.66
CA GLU A 115 -0.33 -8.96 8.55
C GLU A 115 0.03 -9.94 7.42
N PRO A 116 0.01 -9.53 6.15
CA PRO A 116 0.24 -10.46 5.05
C PRO A 116 1.62 -11.15 5.09
N GLY A 117 2.64 -10.50 5.64
CA GLY A 117 3.97 -11.09 5.85
C GLY A 117 4.06 -12.05 7.04
N GLU A 118 3.04 -12.13 7.89
CA GLU A 118 2.87 -13.18 8.89
C GLU A 118 2.16 -14.42 8.31
N VAL A 119 1.45 -14.25 7.19
CA VAL A 119 0.72 -15.32 6.50
C VAL A 119 1.56 -15.93 5.39
N TYR A 120 2.27 -15.10 4.61
CA TYR A 120 3.05 -15.52 3.45
C TYR A 120 4.54 -15.36 3.71
N SER A 121 5.28 -16.46 3.71
CA SER A 121 6.74 -16.47 3.71
C SER A 121 7.31 -15.78 2.46
N LEU A 122 8.60 -15.43 2.49
CA LEU A 122 9.28 -14.83 1.32
C LEU A 122 9.17 -15.70 0.06
N ASN A 123 9.16 -17.03 0.20
CA ASN A 123 9.00 -17.94 -0.93
C ASN A 123 7.57 -17.89 -1.48
N GLU A 124 6.55 -17.85 -0.61
CA GLU A 124 5.15 -17.72 -1.04
C GLU A 124 4.89 -16.36 -1.67
N GLN A 125 5.50 -15.29 -1.15
CA GLN A 125 5.45 -13.98 -1.79
C GLN A 125 6.07 -14.04 -3.20
N CYS A 126 7.23 -14.67 -3.39
CA CYS A 126 7.81 -14.87 -4.73
C CYS A 126 6.94 -15.76 -5.64
N HIS A 127 6.30 -16.80 -5.08
CA HIS A 127 5.33 -17.62 -5.80
C HIS A 127 4.18 -16.77 -6.35
N HIS A 128 3.63 -15.85 -5.55
CA HIS A 128 2.56 -14.96 -5.98
C HIS A 128 3.02 -13.88 -6.97
N ILE A 129 4.27 -13.43 -6.86
CA ILE A 129 4.83 -12.39 -7.74
C ILE A 129 5.16 -12.96 -9.12
N ASN A 130 5.79 -14.13 -9.18
CA ASN A 130 6.42 -14.62 -10.41
C ASN A 130 6.08 -16.09 -10.73
N GLY A 131 5.08 -16.66 -10.08
CA GLY A 131 4.54 -17.97 -10.38
C GLY A 131 5.16 -19.11 -9.56
N LYS A 132 4.58 -20.31 -9.75
CA LYS A 132 4.61 -21.40 -8.77
C LYS A 132 5.99 -21.79 -8.22
N TYR A 133 7.00 -21.73 -9.08
CA TYR A 133 8.36 -22.22 -8.79
C TYR A 133 9.35 -21.09 -8.44
N SER A 134 8.90 -19.84 -8.41
CA SER A 134 9.72 -18.73 -7.97
C SER A 134 9.94 -18.78 -6.45
N LYS A 135 11.18 -18.54 -6.02
CA LYS A 135 11.60 -18.54 -4.62
C LYS A 135 12.38 -17.28 -4.29
N TYR A 136 12.44 -16.96 -3.01
CA TYR A 136 13.32 -15.90 -2.53
C TYR A 136 14.78 -16.28 -2.73
N CYS A 137 15.57 -15.33 -3.21
CA CYS A 137 16.98 -15.53 -3.47
C CYS A 137 17.86 -14.33 -3.08
N GLY A 138 17.33 -13.44 -2.24
CA GLY A 138 18.10 -12.34 -1.67
C GLY A 138 19.16 -12.83 -0.68
N LYS A 139 20.24 -12.06 -0.53
CA LYS A 139 21.39 -12.39 0.33
C LYS A 139 21.30 -11.75 1.72
N VAL A 140 20.66 -10.59 1.82
CA VAL A 140 20.61 -9.78 3.05
C VAL A 140 19.14 -9.66 3.46
N LEU A 141 18.78 -10.36 4.54
CA LEU A 141 17.40 -10.38 5.03
C LEU A 141 16.94 -9.01 5.52
N ARG A 142 17.85 -8.19 6.06
CA ARG A 142 17.55 -6.86 6.60
C ARG A 142 16.96 -5.90 5.56
N ASP A 143 17.32 -6.08 4.30
CA ASP A 143 16.90 -5.20 3.22
C ASP A 143 15.64 -5.70 2.51
N VAL A 144 15.12 -6.87 2.89
CA VAL A 144 14.02 -7.54 2.18
C VAL A 144 12.75 -6.70 2.11
N CYS A 145 12.56 -5.76 3.03
CA CYS A 145 11.39 -4.89 3.04
C CYS A 145 11.29 -3.99 1.80
N HIS A 146 12.39 -3.74 1.09
CA HIS A 146 12.42 -2.94 -0.16
C HIS A 146 13.32 -3.52 -1.26
N LEU A 147 14.17 -4.50 -0.95
CA LEU A 147 15.09 -5.19 -1.87
C LEU A 147 14.84 -6.70 -1.92
N MET A 148 13.59 -7.16 -1.77
CA MET A 148 13.25 -8.56 -1.99
C MET A 148 13.55 -8.97 -3.43
N ARG A 149 14.16 -10.14 -3.62
CA ARG A 149 14.47 -10.71 -4.95
C ARG A 149 13.92 -12.10 -5.07
N CYS A 150 13.39 -12.39 -6.25
CA CYS A 150 12.75 -13.66 -6.58
C CYS A 150 13.48 -14.32 -7.76
N THR A 151 13.47 -15.65 -7.80
CA THR A 151 14.00 -16.41 -8.95
C THR A 151 13.04 -16.40 -10.13
N ASP A 152 13.59 -16.51 -11.33
CA ASP A 152 12.82 -16.91 -12.50
C ASP A 152 12.36 -18.37 -12.31
N PRO A 153 11.06 -18.69 -12.48
CA PRO A 153 10.53 -20.03 -12.24
C PRO A 153 11.00 -21.08 -13.26
N LYS A 154 11.48 -20.66 -14.43
CA LYS A 154 11.97 -21.54 -15.51
C LYS A 154 13.44 -21.85 -15.35
N THR A 155 14.26 -20.85 -15.04
CA THR A 155 15.73 -20.99 -14.99
C THR A 155 16.27 -21.16 -13.57
N GLY A 156 15.50 -20.78 -12.54
CA GLY A 156 15.94 -20.74 -11.15
C GLY A 156 16.91 -19.59 -10.83
N THR A 157 17.25 -18.75 -11.80
CA THR A 157 18.19 -17.63 -11.60
C THR A 157 17.51 -16.46 -10.91
N CYS A 158 18.21 -15.76 -10.01
CA CYS A 158 17.69 -14.51 -9.43
C CYS A 158 17.42 -13.45 -10.50
N MET A 159 16.18 -12.99 -10.56
CA MET A 159 15.79 -11.89 -11.45
C MET A 159 16.48 -10.58 -11.04
N PRO A 160 16.72 -9.66 -11.99
CA PRO A 160 17.31 -8.36 -11.71
C PRO A 160 16.35 -7.43 -10.94
N ASP A 161 15.04 -7.66 -11.03
CA ASP A 161 14.02 -6.84 -10.38
C ASP A 161 14.04 -6.96 -8.85
N TYR A 162 13.75 -5.85 -8.20
CA TYR A 162 13.51 -5.77 -6.76
C TYR A 162 12.03 -5.62 -6.48
N PHE A 163 11.60 -6.16 -5.35
CA PHE A 163 10.25 -6.07 -4.83
C PHE A 163 10.31 -5.62 -3.37
N SER A 164 9.19 -5.11 -2.84
CA SER A 164 9.04 -4.96 -1.39
C SER A 164 8.53 -6.27 -0.81
N ALA A 165 8.99 -6.67 0.37
CA ALA A 165 8.30 -7.71 1.12
C ALA A 165 7.03 -7.15 1.77
N ALA A 166 6.06 -8.03 1.99
CA ALA A 166 4.80 -7.64 2.61
C ALA A 166 5.00 -7.15 4.06
N ARG A 167 4.11 -6.26 4.50
CA ARG A 167 4.02 -5.81 5.90
C ARG A 167 3.95 -7.01 6.85
N GLY A 168 4.70 -6.97 7.95
CA GLY A 168 4.82 -8.07 8.91
C GLY A 168 5.91 -9.11 8.58
N THR A 169 6.52 -9.08 7.39
CA THR A 169 7.57 -10.05 7.02
C THR A 169 8.79 -9.90 7.94
N VAL A 170 9.30 -11.01 8.49
CA VAL A 170 10.50 -11.00 9.33
C VAL A 170 11.72 -10.61 8.49
N CYS A 171 12.39 -9.53 8.90
CA CYS A 171 13.58 -8.99 8.23
C CYS A 171 14.85 -9.07 9.10
N GLY A 172 14.73 -9.54 10.34
CA GLY A 172 15.84 -9.71 11.27
C GLY A 172 15.37 -10.25 12.62
N GLN A 173 16.30 -10.44 13.55
CA GLN A 173 15.96 -10.92 14.89
C GLN A 173 15.09 -9.87 15.61
N ASN A 174 13.84 -10.23 15.93
CA ASN A 174 12.84 -9.32 16.48
C ASN A 174 12.56 -8.09 15.59
N MET A 175 12.72 -8.20 14.27
CA MET A 175 12.46 -7.12 13.32
C MET A 175 11.51 -7.57 12.21
N VAL A 176 10.61 -6.66 11.82
CA VAL A 176 9.59 -6.91 10.79
C VAL A 176 9.52 -5.75 9.79
N CYS A 177 9.04 -6.04 8.58
CA CYS A 177 8.80 -5.06 7.55
C CYS A 177 7.55 -4.25 7.83
N MET A 178 7.70 -2.93 7.93
CA MET A 178 6.60 -1.97 8.11
C MET A 178 6.86 -0.80 7.17
N GLU A 179 5.88 -0.51 6.30
CA GLU A 179 5.98 0.55 5.28
C GLU A 179 7.32 0.55 4.51
N GLY A 180 7.74 -0.65 4.06
CA GLY A 180 8.98 -0.84 3.29
C GLY A 180 10.27 -0.85 4.12
N MET A 181 10.18 -0.71 5.45
CA MET A 181 11.33 -0.59 6.34
C MET A 181 11.43 -1.75 7.32
N CYS A 182 12.66 -2.20 7.60
CA CYS A 182 12.93 -3.18 8.64
C CYS A 182 13.02 -2.51 10.01
N ILE A 183 11.99 -2.67 10.85
CA ILE A 183 11.90 -2.02 12.16
C ILE A 183 11.83 -3.04 13.31
N PHE A 184 12.21 -2.63 14.51
CA PHE A 184 12.15 -3.48 15.70
C PHE A 184 10.71 -3.71 16.15
N SER A 185 10.37 -4.98 16.44
CA SER A 185 9.02 -5.48 16.66
C SER A 185 8.60 -5.56 18.13
N ALA A 186 9.35 -4.98 19.09
CA ALA A 186 8.98 -5.07 20.51
C ALA A 186 7.56 -4.52 20.77
N GLY A 187 6.60 -5.44 20.83
CA GLY A 187 5.18 -5.16 20.99
C GLY A 187 4.61 -4.27 19.88
N SER A 188 4.64 -4.70 18.61
CA SER A 188 4.05 -4.03 17.43
C SER A 188 2.65 -3.39 17.62
N LYS A 189 1.91 -3.77 18.67
CA LYS A 189 0.67 -3.12 19.13
C LYS A 189 0.82 -1.63 19.46
N THR A 190 1.98 -1.14 19.87
CA THR A 190 2.18 0.30 20.20
C THR A 190 2.46 1.19 18.99
N TRP A 191 3.07 0.67 17.92
CA TRP A 191 3.36 1.50 16.72
C TRP A 191 2.13 1.80 15.88
N ILE A 192 1.14 0.89 15.85
CA ILE A 192 -0.16 1.14 15.21
C ILE A 192 -0.80 2.41 15.81
N SER A 193 -0.69 2.61 17.13
CA SER A 193 -1.25 3.78 17.83
C SER A 193 -0.63 5.12 17.39
N GLY A 194 0.63 5.12 16.94
CA GLY A 194 1.37 6.31 16.54
C GLY A 194 1.05 6.81 15.13
N LEU A 195 0.70 5.92 14.19
CA LEU A 195 0.26 6.30 12.84
C LEU A 195 -1.24 6.59 12.80
N THR A 196 -2.07 5.93 13.61
CA THR A 196 -3.47 6.35 13.82
C THR A 196 -3.61 7.75 14.42
N LYS A 197 -2.54 8.37 14.95
CA LYS A 197 -2.61 9.79 15.34
C LYS A 197 -2.84 10.74 14.16
N GLN A 198 -2.56 10.33 12.91
CA GLN A 198 -2.87 11.13 11.73
C GLN A 198 -4.32 11.00 11.27
N ILE A 199 -5.06 9.99 11.74
CA ILE A 199 -6.50 9.85 11.50
C ILE A 199 -7.16 9.62 12.85
N ASN A 200 -7.54 10.71 13.51
CA ASN A 200 -8.27 10.65 14.76
C ASN A 200 -9.68 10.09 14.51
N VAL A 201 -9.83 8.76 14.51
CA VAL A 201 -11.10 8.05 14.27
C VAL A 201 -12.18 8.48 15.27
N LYS A 202 -11.82 9.12 16.39
CA LYS A 202 -12.77 9.70 17.34
C LYS A 202 -13.59 10.87 16.77
N GLU A 203 -13.12 11.56 15.72
CA GLU A 203 -13.89 12.61 15.03
C GLU A 203 -14.89 12.07 14.00
N CYS A 204 -14.86 10.77 13.69
CA CYS A 204 -15.85 10.12 12.81
C CYS A 204 -17.11 9.64 13.56
N ARG A 205 -17.26 9.93 14.86
CA ARG A 205 -18.53 9.73 15.57
C ARG A 205 -19.37 11.01 15.46
N SER A 206 -20.30 10.99 14.52
CA SER A 206 -21.52 11.81 14.40
C SER A 206 -21.57 13.12 15.21
N ARG A 207 -21.51 14.25 14.49
CA ARG A 207 -22.44 15.36 14.76
C ARG A 207 -23.68 15.17 13.90
#